data_AF-A0A9E3XDK3-F1
#
_entry.id   AF-A0A9E3XDK3-F1
#
_cell.length_a   1.000
_cell.length_b   1.000
_cell.length_c   1.000
_cell.angle_alpha   90.00
_cell.angle_beta   90.00
_cell.angle_gamma   90.00
#
_symmetry.space_group_name_H-M   'P 1'
#
loop_
_entity.id
_entity.type
_entity.pdbx_description
1 polymer ?
#
loop_
_entity_poly.entity_id
_entity_poly.type
_entity_poly.pdbx_seq_one_letter_code
_entity_poly.pdbx_strand_id
1 'polypeptide(L)'
;MRKKLLEHISSIILVSAIFLVLIYHFHSGYRQVQTRQDARIAPYLALDFIDYDDPLHKALLKESLNIFQPGQEPAHEALIRAIEAYRAAQIAALTRQQRNLQGLSFSKLGQLSGMYVNFILVYLIVMLLTYYGVQTLAVLRFIRLQQNRESYLAELASFLQRRFRDQPKTLHLRDLRRAAALLGKALLKGLLYLMLFSPAYVIAYSFKTRFDTDSIFFMVLLGVISNGLLITYAQKFFTFLVAESRKGYVQTAIVKNLENRYNLNAAGGVSLGRVLNFRKRFPGHVFQHIFINARYQYLATIKEQASFLITGLVIIEMALNIQGHLCYELMQNILYRQYDIVLTIILGIFLVVKGTELASDYWQYLEARRYDNEGMG
;
A
#
# COMPACT_ATOMS: atom_id res chain seq x y z
N MET A 1 -27.74 5.54 -0.54
CA MET A 1 -26.96 5.22 -1.76
C MET A 1 -27.01 6.28 -2.83
N ARG A 2 -28.19 6.77 -3.26
CA ARG A 2 -28.28 7.78 -4.32
C ARG A 2 -27.38 9.01 -4.10
N LYS A 3 -27.40 9.59 -2.89
CA LYS A 3 -26.53 10.73 -2.51
C LYS A 3 -25.03 10.40 -2.64
N LYS A 4 -24.57 9.30 -2.02
CA LYS A 4 -23.17 8.85 -2.12
C LYS A 4 -22.73 8.58 -3.56
N LEU A 5 -23.60 8.00 -4.38
CA LEU A 5 -23.30 7.72 -5.79
C LEU A 5 -23.15 9.01 -6.60
N LEU A 6 -23.99 10.02 -6.34
CA LEU A 6 -23.84 11.35 -6.92
C LEU A 6 -22.54 12.03 -6.50
N GLU A 7 -22.15 11.93 -5.22
CA GLU A 7 -20.87 12.43 -4.71
C GLU A 7 -19.67 11.76 -5.38
N HIS A 8 -19.73 10.45 -5.62
CA HIS A 8 -18.68 9.71 -6.33
C HIS A 8 -18.60 10.13 -7.81
N ILE A 9 -19.73 10.21 -8.51
CA ILE A 9 -19.77 10.60 -9.92
C ILE A 9 -19.29 12.05 -10.09
N SER A 10 -19.74 12.98 -9.25
CA SER A 10 -19.32 14.38 -9.33
C SER A 10 -17.82 14.53 -9.08
N SER A 11 -17.27 13.80 -8.09
CA SER A 11 -15.83 13.76 -7.83
C SER A 11 -15.04 13.20 -9.01
N ILE A 12 -15.51 12.10 -9.62
CA ILE A 12 -14.85 11.50 -10.80
C ILE A 12 -14.84 12.49 -11.96
N ILE A 13 -15.98 13.12 -12.27
CA ILE A 13 -16.08 14.08 -13.38
C ILE A 13 -15.17 15.28 -13.15
N LEU A 14 -15.23 15.90 -11.96
CA LEU A 14 -14.47 17.11 -11.65
C LEU A 14 -12.95 16.85 -11.68
N VAL A 15 -12.49 15.78 -11.03
CA VAL A 15 -11.06 15.45 -11.01
C VAL A 15 -10.59 15.05 -12.40
N SER A 16 -11.36 14.22 -13.13
CA SER A 16 -10.99 13.84 -14.50
C SER A 16 -10.90 15.06 -15.42
N ALA A 17 -11.82 16.03 -15.30
CA ALA A 17 -11.76 17.26 -16.08
C ALA A 17 -10.48 18.07 -15.79
N ILE A 18 -10.12 18.21 -14.51
CA ILE A 18 -8.87 18.89 -14.11
C ILE A 18 -7.64 18.18 -14.71
N PHE A 19 -7.57 16.85 -14.58
CA PHE A 19 -6.47 16.08 -15.13
C PHE A 19 -6.41 16.16 -16.66
N LEU A 20 -7.55 16.11 -17.36
CA LEU A 20 -7.60 16.26 -18.81
C LEU A 20 -7.10 17.63 -19.27
N VAL A 21 -7.47 18.71 -18.57
CA VAL A 21 -6.97 20.07 -18.83
C VAL A 21 -5.45 20.14 -18.61
N LEU A 22 -4.94 19.56 -17.53
CA LEU A 22 -3.51 19.52 -17.24
C LEU A 22 -2.74 18.69 -18.29
N ILE A 23 -3.25 17.50 -18.64
CA ILE A 23 -2.67 16.64 -19.67
C ILE A 23 -2.60 17.41 -21.00
N TYR A 24 -3.68 18.08 -21.39
CA TYR A 24 -3.72 18.90 -22.60
C TYR A 24 -2.72 20.06 -22.54
N HIS A 25 -2.64 20.76 -21.40
CA HIS A 25 -1.70 21.87 -21.20
C HIS A 25 -0.25 21.42 -21.35
N PHE A 26 0.14 20.33 -20.67
CA PHE A 26 1.50 19.80 -20.78
C PHE A 26 1.78 19.23 -22.17
N HIS A 27 0.87 18.46 -22.74
CA HIS A 27 1.02 17.88 -24.07
C HIS A 27 1.21 18.95 -25.16
N SER A 28 0.44 20.04 -25.11
CA SER A 28 0.56 21.17 -26.03
C SER A 28 1.83 22.00 -25.80
N GLY A 29 2.24 22.18 -24.54
CA GLY A 29 3.46 22.90 -24.16
C GLY A 29 4.73 22.20 -24.65
N TYR A 30 4.79 20.86 -24.66
CA TYR A 30 5.96 20.13 -25.14
C TYR A 30 6.26 20.35 -26.61
N ARG A 31 5.23 20.50 -27.46
CA ARG A 31 5.42 20.79 -28.88
C ARG A 31 6.01 22.17 -29.13
N GLN A 32 5.89 23.11 -28.19
CA GLN A 32 6.38 24.48 -28.35
C GLN A 32 7.82 24.67 -27.85
N VAL A 33 8.27 23.91 -26.83
CA VAL A 33 9.63 24.06 -26.26
C VAL A 33 10.72 23.56 -27.23
N GLN A 34 10.43 22.59 -28.09
CA GLN A 34 11.38 22.13 -29.11
C GLN A 34 11.61 23.16 -30.24
N THR A 35 10.72 24.14 -30.40
CA THR A 35 10.75 25.09 -31.52
C THR A 35 11.09 26.52 -31.11
N ARG A 36 10.92 26.89 -29.83
CA ARG A 36 11.32 28.21 -29.31
C ARG A 36 12.73 28.14 -28.71
N GLN A 37 13.74 28.37 -29.53
CA GLN A 37 14.94 29.03 -29.01
C GLN A 37 14.51 30.43 -28.57
N ASP A 38 14.54 30.69 -27.27
CA ASP A 38 14.26 32.04 -26.77
C ASP A 38 15.34 32.96 -27.34
N ALA A 39 14.96 33.99 -28.11
CA ALA A 39 15.91 34.88 -28.79
C ALA A 39 16.89 35.54 -27.80
N ARG A 40 16.51 35.57 -26.52
CA ARG A 40 17.32 36.09 -25.40
C ARG A 40 18.47 35.16 -24.97
N ILE A 41 18.32 33.85 -25.10
CA ILE A 41 19.35 32.88 -24.65
C ILE A 41 20.25 32.42 -25.80
N ALA A 42 19.79 32.54 -27.06
CA ALA A 42 20.55 32.11 -28.23
C ALA A 42 21.99 32.66 -28.32
N PRO A 43 22.26 33.95 -27.99
CA PRO A 43 23.62 34.48 -28.03
C PRO A 43 24.56 33.82 -27.02
N TYR A 44 24.03 33.42 -25.85
CA TYR A 44 24.80 32.81 -24.79
C TYR A 44 25.03 31.32 -25.06
N LEU A 45 24.01 30.61 -25.56
CA LEU A 45 24.13 29.21 -25.93
C LEU A 45 25.16 28.93 -27.05
N ALA A 46 25.52 29.94 -27.84
CA ALA A 46 26.56 29.86 -28.87
C ALA A 46 27.99 30.03 -28.33
N LEU A 47 28.17 30.25 -27.02
CA LEU A 47 29.48 30.40 -26.40
C LEU A 47 30.07 29.01 -26.09
N ASP A 48 30.85 28.47 -27.03
CA ASP A 48 31.42 27.12 -26.94
C ASP A 48 32.40 26.91 -25.78
N PHE A 49 32.86 28.00 -25.12
CA PHE A 49 33.80 27.95 -24.00
C PHE A 49 33.11 27.90 -22.62
N ILE A 50 31.78 28.11 -22.55
CA ILE A 50 31.05 28.06 -21.28
C ILE A 50 30.37 26.70 -21.15
N ASP A 51 30.89 25.86 -20.27
CA ASP A 51 30.17 24.69 -19.81
C ASP A 51 29.04 25.09 -18.83
N TYR A 52 27.81 25.06 -19.31
CA TYR A 52 26.63 25.35 -18.50
C TYR A 52 26.27 24.24 -17.49
N ASP A 53 26.89 23.07 -17.59
CA ASP A 53 26.70 21.98 -16.63
C ASP A 53 27.61 22.14 -15.39
N ASP A 54 28.71 22.91 -15.52
CA ASP A 54 29.61 23.26 -14.41
C ASP A 54 29.04 24.42 -13.56
N PRO A 55 28.83 24.23 -12.24
CA PRO A 55 28.42 25.29 -11.31
C PRO A 55 29.33 26.53 -11.32
N LEU A 56 30.64 26.34 -11.52
CA LEU A 56 31.64 27.40 -11.53
C LEU A 56 31.43 28.31 -12.74
N HIS A 57 31.28 27.73 -13.93
CA HIS A 57 31.10 28.49 -15.17
C HIS A 57 29.78 29.27 -15.16
N LYS A 58 28.73 28.72 -14.57
CA LYS A 58 27.46 29.41 -14.34
C LYS A 58 27.60 30.61 -13.40
N ALA A 59 28.31 30.43 -12.29
CA ALA A 59 28.59 31.50 -11.35
C ALA A 59 29.43 32.61 -12.00
N LEU A 60 30.47 32.24 -12.76
CA LEU A 60 31.33 33.17 -13.48
C LEU A 60 30.56 33.96 -14.55
N LEU A 61 29.66 33.32 -15.30
CA LEU A 61 28.81 34.04 -16.26
C LEU A 61 27.87 35.02 -15.56
N LYS A 62 27.23 34.60 -14.47
CA LYS A 62 26.36 35.47 -13.66
C LYS A 62 27.13 36.68 -13.11
N GLU A 63 28.30 36.43 -12.54
CA GLU A 63 29.16 37.46 -11.97
C GLU A 63 29.67 38.43 -13.04
N SER A 64 30.11 37.90 -14.19
CA SER A 64 30.50 38.72 -15.34
C SER A 64 29.35 39.61 -15.82
N LEU A 65 28.13 39.06 -15.96
CA LEU A 65 26.95 39.84 -16.33
C LEU A 65 26.65 40.94 -15.30
N ASN A 66 26.75 40.64 -14.00
CA ASN A 66 26.55 41.62 -12.94
C ASN A 66 27.61 42.75 -12.96
N ILE A 67 28.85 42.45 -13.32
CA ILE A 67 29.94 43.43 -13.44
C ILE A 67 29.74 44.32 -14.67
N PHE A 68 29.43 43.74 -15.83
CA PHE A 68 29.30 44.49 -17.09
C PHE A 68 27.94 45.17 -17.27
N GLN A 69 26.90 44.71 -16.57
CA GLN A 69 25.54 45.27 -16.61
C GLN A 69 24.98 45.45 -15.18
N PRO A 70 25.55 46.37 -14.39
CA PRO A 70 25.13 46.57 -13.00
C PRO A 70 23.67 47.02 -12.92
N GLY A 71 22.96 46.56 -11.88
CA GLY A 71 21.54 46.88 -11.64
C GLY A 71 20.52 45.95 -12.32
N GLN A 72 20.97 44.94 -13.07
CA GLN A 72 20.11 43.96 -13.75
C GLN A 72 20.17 42.55 -13.13
N GLU A 73 20.61 42.41 -11.89
CA GLU A 73 20.78 41.10 -11.21
C GLU A 73 19.55 40.16 -11.33
N PRO A 74 18.29 40.62 -11.18
CA PRO A 74 17.13 39.75 -11.34
C PRO A 74 16.98 39.21 -12.76
N ALA A 75 17.35 40.01 -13.78
CA ALA A 75 17.30 39.60 -15.17
C ALA A 75 18.41 38.59 -15.49
N HIS A 76 19.60 38.75 -14.91
CA HIS A 76 20.70 37.78 -15.04
C HIS A 76 20.37 36.45 -14.38
N GLU A 77 19.75 36.46 -13.19
CA GLU A 77 19.26 35.23 -12.57
C GLU A 77 18.18 34.54 -13.42
N ALA A 78 17.25 35.31 -13.99
CA ALA A 78 16.24 34.77 -14.90
C ALA A 78 16.88 34.17 -16.16
N LEU A 79 17.93 34.80 -16.70
CA LEU A 79 18.70 34.29 -17.85
C LEU A 79 19.36 32.95 -17.54
N ILE A 80 20.09 32.84 -16.42
CA ILE A 80 20.74 31.59 -16.02
C ILE A 80 19.71 30.48 -15.82
N ARG A 81 18.61 30.77 -15.12
CA ARG A 81 17.50 29.80 -14.95
C ARG A 81 16.88 29.38 -16.28
N ALA A 82 16.74 30.29 -17.24
CA ALA A 82 16.23 29.99 -18.57
C ALA A 82 17.18 29.07 -19.35
N ILE A 83 18.49 29.31 -19.27
CA ILE A 83 19.52 28.45 -19.88
C ILE A 83 19.49 27.04 -19.26
N GLU A 84 19.43 26.94 -17.93
CA GLU A 84 19.32 25.65 -17.24
C GLU A 84 18.04 24.90 -17.62
N ALA A 85 16.90 25.60 -17.66
CA ALA A 85 15.63 25.02 -18.09
C ALA A 85 15.68 24.50 -19.52
N TYR A 86 16.31 25.26 -20.43
CA TYR A 86 16.49 24.88 -21.84
C TYR A 86 17.39 23.65 -21.97
N ARG A 87 18.56 23.62 -21.31
CA ARG A 87 19.48 22.46 -21.34
C ARG A 87 18.85 21.22 -20.74
N ALA A 88 18.15 21.34 -19.60
CA ALA A 88 17.42 20.22 -19.02
C ALA A 88 16.32 19.69 -19.96
N ALA A 89 15.62 20.57 -20.68
CA ALA A 89 14.65 20.17 -21.69
C ALA A 89 15.30 19.50 -22.91
N GLN A 90 16.46 19.98 -23.35
CA GLN A 90 17.23 19.42 -24.46
C GLN A 90 17.78 18.03 -24.12
N ILE A 91 18.38 17.85 -22.94
CA ILE A 91 18.87 16.54 -22.46
C ILE A 91 17.70 15.56 -22.36
N ALA A 92 16.56 16.00 -21.80
CA ALA A 92 15.37 15.17 -21.73
C ALA A 92 14.87 14.80 -23.15
N ALA A 93 14.86 15.73 -24.10
CA ALA A 93 14.45 15.47 -25.48
C ALA A 93 15.39 14.50 -26.22
N LEU A 94 16.71 14.69 -26.11
CA LEU A 94 17.70 13.79 -26.70
C LEU A 94 17.61 12.38 -26.11
N THR A 95 17.45 12.27 -24.80
CA THR A 95 17.30 10.97 -24.14
C THR A 95 15.99 10.27 -24.53
N ARG A 96 14.90 11.03 -24.75
CA ARG A 96 13.64 10.48 -25.28
C ARG A 96 13.81 9.94 -26.70
N GLN A 97 14.51 10.67 -27.56
CA GLN A 97 14.76 10.27 -28.95
C GLN A 97 15.64 9.02 -29.01
N GLN A 98 16.68 8.93 -28.18
CA GLN A 98 17.51 7.72 -28.08
C GLN A 98 16.76 6.50 -27.53
N ARG A 99 15.81 6.69 -26.62
CA ARG A 99 15.01 5.60 -26.03
C ARG A 99 13.69 5.29 -26.76
N ASN A 100 13.40 5.92 -27.90
CA ASN A 100 12.10 5.82 -28.57
C ASN A 100 10.90 6.09 -27.62
N LEU A 101 11.08 6.96 -26.62
CA LEU A 101 10.01 7.35 -25.71
C LEU A 101 9.07 8.31 -26.44
N GLN A 102 8.13 7.74 -27.19
CA GLN A 102 7.04 8.48 -27.81
C GLN A 102 6.20 9.16 -26.72
N GLY A 103 5.76 10.40 -26.98
CA GLY A 103 4.75 11.05 -26.13
C GLY A 103 3.43 10.27 -26.12
N LEU A 104 2.38 10.83 -25.49
CA LEU A 104 1.09 10.15 -25.42
C LEU A 104 0.55 9.79 -26.83
N SER A 105 0.66 8.52 -27.21
CA SER A 105 0.18 7.97 -28.47
C SER A 105 -0.87 6.89 -28.20
N PHE A 106 -1.73 6.57 -29.17
CA PHE A 106 -2.71 5.49 -29.02
C PHE A 106 -2.05 4.14 -28.68
N SER A 107 -0.87 3.87 -29.25
CA SER A 107 -0.09 2.68 -28.92
C SER A 107 0.39 2.70 -27.46
N LYS A 108 0.94 3.83 -26.99
CA LYS A 108 1.39 3.97 -25.59
C LYS A 108 0.21 3.90 -24.62
N LEU A 109 -0.96 4.44 -24.96
CA LEU A 109 -2.19 4.26 -24.18
C LEU A 109 -2.60 2.78 -24.10
N GLY A 110 -2.50 2.03 -25.20
CA GLY A 110 -2.72 0.58 -25.20
C GLY A 110 -1.76 -0.15 -24.27
N GLN A 111 -0.46 0.14 -24.35
CA GLN A 111 0.55 -0.42 -23.44
C GLN A 111 0.26 -0.07 -21.98
N LEU A 112 0.01 1.21 -21.68
CA LEU A 112 -0.35 1.66 -20.34
C LEU A 112 -1.59 0.97 -19.82
N SER A 113 -2.61 0.76 -20.66
CA SER A 113 -3.83 0.05 -20.27
C SER A 113 -3.56 -1.41 -19.88
N GLY A 114 -2.67 -2.11 -20.58
CA GLY A 114 -2.25 -3.46 -20.23
C GLY A 114 -1.53 -3.51 -18.87
N MET A 115 -0.62 -2.57 -18.64
CA MET A 115 0.07 -2.40 -17.34
C MET A 115 -0.94 -2.08 -16.23
N TYR A 116 -1.95 -1.27 -16.56
CA TYR A 116 -3.01 -0.88 -15.65
C TYR A 116 -3.86 -2.08 -15.21
N VAL A 117 -4.25 -2.94 -16.15
CA VAL A 117 -4.98 -4.18 -15.87
C VAL A 117 -4.17 -5.12 -14.97
N ASN A 118 -2.88 -5.28 -15.25
CA ASN A 118 -1.99 -6.08 -14.40
C ASN A 118 -1.91 -5.53 -12.98
N PHE A 119 -1.75 -4.21 -12.83
CA PHE A 119 -1.76 -3.54 -11.53
C PHE A 119 -3.07 -3.77 -10.77
N ILE A 120 -4.22 -3.60 -11.43
CA ILE A 120 -5.55 -3.88 -10.83
C ILE A 120 -5.64 -5.34 -10.39
N LEU A 121 -5.20 -6.28 -11.21
CA LEU A 121 -5.26 -7.71 -10.90
C LEU A 121 -4.45 -8.04 -9.65
N VAL A 122 -3.20 -7.57 -9.58
CA VAL A 122 -2.35 -7.72 -8.39
C VAL A 122 -3.02 -7.10 -7.17
N TYR A 123 -3.51 -5.86 -7.31
CA TYR A 123 -4.22 -5.15 -6.26
C TYR A 123 -5.42 -5.93 -5.72
N LEU A 124 -6.28 -6.47 -6.60
CA LEU A 124 -7.45 -7.25 -6.20
C LEU A 124 -7.07 -8.54 -5.48
N ILE A 125 -6.05 -9.25 -5.96
CA ILE A 125 -5.55 -10.48 -5.30
C ILE A 125 -5.02 -10.14 -3.91
N VAL A 126 -4.16 -9.12 -3.78
CA VAL A 126 -3.61 -8.74 -2.48
C VAL A 126 -4.70 -8.24 -1.55
N MET A 127 -5.67 -7.48 -2.05
CA MET A 127 -6.82 -7.01 -1.26
C MET A 127 -7.65 -8.19 -0.72
N LEU A 128 -7.91 -9.21 -1.55
CA LEU A 128 -8.64 -10.41 -1.15
C LEU A 128 -7.86 -11.23 -0.12
N LEU A 129 -6.57 -11.47 -0.35
CA LEU A 129 -5.71 -12.23 0.56
C LEU A 129 -5.54 -11.52 1.91
N THR A 130 -5.32 -10.20 1.89
CA THR A 130 -5.22 -9.41 3.12
C THR A 130 -6.54 -9.36 3.87
N TYR A 131 -7.67 -9.15 3.19
CA TYR A 131 -9.00 -9.19 3.82
C TYR A 131 -9.28 -10.55 4.49
N TYR A 132 -9.00 -11.64 3.78
CA TYR A 132 -9.16 -12.99 4.32
C TYR A 132 -8.20 -13.25 5.51
N GLY A 133 -6.93 -12.88 5.37
CA GLY A 133 -5.90 -13.07 6.38
C GLY A 133 -6.16 -12.26 7.65
N VAL A 134 -6.62 -11.01 7.52
CA VAL A 134 -7.04 -10.15 8.64
C VAL A 134 -8.09 -10.85 9.49
N GLN A 135 -9.16 -11.34 8.85
CA GLN A 135 -10.22 -12.03 9.57
C GLN A 135 -9.71 -13.30 10.25
N THR A 136 -8.94 -14.12 9.54
CA THR A 136 -8.44 -15.40 10.06
C THR A 136 -7.52 -15.20 11.27
N LEU A 137 -6.56 -14.28 11.18
CA LEU A 137 -5.62 -14.00 12.27
C LEU A 137 -6.33 -13.43 13.50
N ALA A 138 -7.25 -12.48 13.30
CA ALA A 138 -8.00 -11.88 14.37
C ALA A 138 -8.96 -12.85 15.06
N VAL A 139 -9.65 -13.73 14.31
CA VAL A 139 -10.51 -14.79 14.87
C VAL A 139 -9.66 -15.77 15.69
N LEU A 140 -8.52 -16.23 15.16
CA LEU A 140 -7.61 -17.11 15.90
C LEU A 140 -7.10 -16.46 17.19
N ARG A 141 -6.77 -15.16 17.13
CA ARG A 141 -6.34 -14.40 18.30
C ARG A 141 -7.46 -14.24 19.32
N PHE A 142 -8.68 -13.98 18.87
CA PHE A 142 -9.86 -13.87 19.72
C PHE A 142 -10.17 -15.19 20.43
N ILE A 143 -10.14 -16.31 19.71
CA ILE A 143 -10.34 -17.64 20.29
C ILE A 143 -9.26 -17.93 21.36
N ARG A 144 -8.00 -17.60 21.09
CA ARG A 144 -6.91 -17.77 22.07
C ARG A 144 -7.11 -16.91 23.31
N LEU A 145 -7.61 -15.67 23.16
CA LEU A 145 -7.96 -14.81 24.28
C LEU A 145 -9.05 -15.46 25.15
N GLN A 146 -10.13 -15.96 24.54
CA GLN A 146 -11.22 -16.62 25.26
C GLN A 146 -10.80 -17.94 25.92
N GLN A 147 -9.75 -18.59 25.41
CA GLN A 147 -9.18 -19.80 26.02
C GLN A 147 -8.21 -19.52 27.18
N ASN A 148 -7.95 -18.25 27.55
CA ASN A 148 -6.94 -17.86 28.54
C ASN A 148 -5.56 -18.50 28.31
N ARG A 149 -5.18 -18.78 27.06
CA ARG A 149 -3.86 -19.35 26.77
C ARG A 149 -2.78 -18.30 27.00
N GLU A 150 -1.86 -18.57 27.94
CA GLU A 150 -0.72 -17.71 28.21
C GLU A 150 0.16 -17.52 26.96
N SER A 151 0.82 -16.37 26.86
CA SER A 151 1.80 -16.14 25.80
C SER A 151 3.02 -17.03 26.04
N TYR A 152 3.67 -17.54 24.99
CA TYR A 152 4.87 -18.39 25.15
C TYR A 152 6.00 -17.73 25.97
N LEU A 153 6.07 -16.39 25.98
CA LEU A 153 7.01 -15.65 26.83
C LEU A 153 6.56 -15.57 28.28
N ALA A 154 5.25 -15.46 28.54
CA ALA A 154 4.69 -15.56 29.89
C ALA A 154 4.83 -16.99 30.44
N GLU A 155 4.66 -18.01 29.59
CA GLU A 155 4.86 -19.41 29.91
C GLU A 155 6.36 -19.72 30.17
N LEU A 156 7.27 -19.10 29.40
CA LEU A 156 8.71 -19.16 29.66
C LEU A 156 9.08 -18.42 30.96
N ALA A 157 8.53 -17.23 31.19
CA ALA A 157 8.79 -16.43 32.40
C ALA A 157 8.24 -17.15 33.64
N SER A 158 7.06 -17.74 33.58
CA SER A 158 6.46 -18.51 34.67
C SER A 158 7.19 -19.83 34.90
N PHE A 159 7.67 -20.50 33.84
CA PHE A 159 8.56 -21.65 33.94
C PHE A 159 9.89 -21.30 34.63
N LEU A 160 10.55 -20.21 34.20
CA LEU A 160 11.80 -19.73 34.78
C LEU A 160 11.60 -19.28 36.24
N GLN A 161 10.52 -18.54 36.53
CA GLN A 161 10.23 -18.04 37.87
C GLN A 161 9.90 -19.16 38.85
N ARG A 162 9.12 -20.17 38.46
CA ARG A 162 8.88 -21.38 39.27
C ARG A 162 10.18 -22.16 39.50
N ARG A 163 11.05 -22.24 38.49
CA ARG A 163 12.33 -22.95 38.59
C ARG A 163 13.33 -22.26 39.53
N PHE A 164 13.46 -20.94 39.43
CA PHE A 164 14.32 -20.15 40.31
C PHE A 164 13.82 -20.11 41.77
N ARG A 165 12.51 -20.29 41.98
CA ARG A 165 11.90 -20.27 43.32
C ARG A 165 11.95 -21.63 44.02
N ASP A 166 11.76 -22.75 43.30
CA ASP A 166 11.49 -24.05 43.95
C ASP A 166 12.68 -25.04 43.98
N GLN A 167 13.61 -25.09 43.00
CA GLN A 167 14.72 -26.07 43.03
C GLN A 167 15.97 -25.65 42.21
N PRO A 168 17.06 -25.17 42.85
CA PRO A 168 18.24 -24.68 42.14
C PRO A 168 19.30 -25.73 41.72
N LYS A 169 19.20 -27.02 42.10
CA LYS A 169 20.41 -27.88 42.15
C LYS A 169 20.63 -29.00 41.11
N THR A 170 19.74 -29.28 40.16
CA THR A 170 20.09 -30.18 39.04
C THR A 170 19.45 -29.77 37.72
N LEU A 171 20.29 -29.38 36.74
CA LEU A 171 19.87 -29.07 35.38
C LEU A 171 19.66 -30.38 34.59
N HIS A 172 18.42 -30.86 34.53
CA HIS A 172 18.08 -31.97 33.65
C HIS A 172 18.09 -31.49 32.19
N LEU A 173 18.76 -32.24 31.32
CA LEU A 173 18.87 -31.96 29.87
C LEU A 173 17.51 -31.77 29.18
N ARG A 174 16.44 -32.39 29.73
CA ARG A 174 15.06 -32.27 29.26
C ARG A 174 14.45 -30.87 29.50
N ASP A 175 14.78 -30.24 30.62
CA ASP A 175 14.30 -28.90 30.96
C ASP A 175 15.02 -27.84 30.14
N LEU A 176 16.32 -28.04 29.90
CA LEU A 176 17.09 -27.18 29.00
C LEU A 176 16.57 -27.25 27.55
N ARG A 177 16.20 -28.46 27.06
CA ARG A 177 15.56 -28.63 25.77
C ARG A 177 14.18 -27.96 25.69
N ARG A 178 13.37 -28.00 26.76
CA ARG A 178 12.08 -27.30 26.80
C ARG A 178 12.25 -25.78 26.80
N ALA A 179 13.15 -25.26 27.63
CA ALA A 179 13.45 -23.83 27.66
C ALA A 179 14.03 -23.33 26.32
N ALA A 180 14.96 -24.08 25.73
CA ALA A 180 15.51 -23.78 24.40
C ALA A 180 14.44 -23.86 23.30
N ALA A 181 13.53 -24.83 23.36
CA ALA A 181 12.43 -24.92 22.41
C ALA A 181 11.42 -23.76 22.55
N LEU A 182 11.12 -23.33 23.78
CA LEU A 182 10.25 -22.17 24.04
C LEU A 182 10.91 -20.87 23.60
N LEU A 183 12.20 -20.68 23.90
CA LEU A 183 12.98 -19.51 23.49
C LEU A 183 13.16 -19.48 21.97
N GLY A 184 13.44 -20.62 21.34
CA GLY A 184 13.49 -20.75 19.88
C GLY A 184 12.15 -20.43 19.22
N LYS A 185 11.03 -20.91 19.77
CA LYS A 185 9.68 -20.53 19.31
C LYS A 185 9.41 -19.04 19.50
N ALA A 186 9.86 -18.45 20.61
CA ALA A 186 9.70 -17.02 20.88
C ALA A 186 10.53 -16.16 19.93
N LEU A 187 11.79 -16.51 19.68
CA LEU A 187 12.67 -15.85 18.71
C LEU A 187 12.13 -15.97 17.28
N LEU A 188 11.72 -17.17 16.86
CA LEU A 188 11.12 -17.37 15.54
C LEU A 188 9.85 -16.53 15.37
N LYS A 189 9.00 -16.49 16.40
CA LYS A 189 7.81 -15.63 16.41
C LYS A 189 8.19 -14.15 16.36
N GLY A 190 9.25 -13.74 17.06
CA GLY A 190 9.79 -12.39 17.02
C GLY A 190 10.30 -12.00 15.64
N LEU A 191 11.11 -12.86 15.00
CA LEU A 191 11.60 -12.67 13.63
C LEU A 191 10.45 -12.61 12.62
N LEU A 192 9.45 -13.49 12.75
CA LEU A 192 8.26 -13.46 11.90
C LEU A 192 7.49 -12.15 12.08
N TYR A 193 7.34 -11.64 13.30
CA TYR A 193 6.74 -10.33 13.52
C TYR A 193 7.58 -9.21 12.92
N LEU A 194 8.90 -9.25 13.08
CA LEU A 194 9.80 -8.24 12.53
C LEU A 194 9.71 -8.18 11.01
N MET A 195 9.68 -9.34 10.34
CA MET A 195 9.45 -9.44 8.89
C MET A 195 8.06 -8.90 8.47
N LEU A 196 7.03 -9.09 9.31
CA LEU A 196 5.68 -8.60 9.02
C LEU A 196 5.49 -7.11 9.37
N PHE A 197 6.40 -6.53 10.15
CA PHE A 197 6.44 -5.12 10.53
C PHE A 197 7.48 -4.31 9.72
N SER A 198 8.40 -4.96 9.00
CA SER A 198 9.36 -4.25 8.17
C SER A 198 8.66 -3.65 6.94
N PRO A 199 8.89 -2.36 6.64
CA PRO A 199 8.29 -1.71 5.48
C PRO A 199 8.59 -2.47 4.18
N ALA A 200 7.62 -2.46 3.27
CA ALA A 200 7.69 -3.20 2.00
C ALA A 200 8.90 -2.89 1.13
N TYR A 201 9.36 -1.66 1.15
CA TYR A 201 10.57 -1.28 0.42
C TYR A 201 11.83 -1.93 1.01
N VAL A 202 11.94 -2.09 2.34
CA VAL A 202 13.13 -2.68 2.98
C VAL A 202 13.28 -4.15 2.58
N ILE A 203 12.17 -4.88 2.59
CA ILE A 203 12.16 -6.28 2.14
C ILE A 203 12.40 -6.35 0.62
N ALA A 204 11.79 -5.48 -0.18
CA ALA A 204 12.03 -5.43 -1.62
C ALA A 204 13.51 -5.20 -1.96
N TYR A 205 14.18 -4.26 -1.28
CA TYR A 205 15.60 -3.96 -1.51
C TYR A 205 16.53 -5.10 -1.07
N SER A 206 16.20 -5.83 0.00
CA SER A 206 17.02 -6.96 0.45
C SER A 206 16.99 -8.15 -0.51
N PHE A 207 15.89 -8.33 -1.25
CA PHE A 207 15.74 -9.41 -2.23
C PHE A 207 16.09 -9.04 -3.67
N LYS A 208 16.18 -7.74 -4.01
CA LYS A 208 16.53 -7.22 -5.34
C LYS A 208 17.81 -7.79 -5.93
N THR A 209 18.72 -8.31 -5.11
CA THR A 209 20.03 -8.81 -5.55
C THR A 209 20.10 -10.32 -5.81
N ARG A 210 19.04 -11.11 -5.53
CA ARG A 210 19.15 -12.59 -5.54
C ARG A 210 18.01 -13.38 -6.18
N PHE A 211 16.85 -12.77 -6.45
CA PHE A 211 15.71 -13.47 -7.04
C PHE A 211 15.29 -12.79 -8.34
N ASP A 212 14.73 -13.56 -9.28
CA ASP A 212 13.94 -13.02 -10.39
C ASP A 212 12.73 -12.26 -9.81
N THR A 213 12.96 -10.99 -9.48
CA THR A 213 11.98 -10.08 -8.88
C THR A 213 10.85 -9.69 -9.83
N ASP A 214 10.92 -10.15 -11.08
CA ASP A 214 9.91 -9.92 -12.12
C ASP A 214 8.67 -10.81 -11.98
N SER A 215 8.62 -11.69 -10.97
CA SER A 215 7.46 -12.54 -10.72
C SER A 215 6.33 -11.78 -10.00
N ILE A 216 5.17 -11.69 -10.65
CA ILE A 216 3.89 -11.22 -10.07
C ILE A 216 3.61 -11.88 -8.71
N PHE A 217 3.98 -13.15 -8.53
CA PHE A 217 3.81 -13.88 -7.28
C PHE A 217 4.59 -13.25 -6.12
N PHE A 218 5.83 -12.81 -6.39
CA PHE A 218 6.68 -12.18 -5.39
C PHE A 218 6.12 -10.83 -4.94
N MET A 219 5.57 -10.06 -5.88
CA MET A 219 4.87 -8.80 -5.60
C MET A 219 3.63 -9.01 -4.74
N VAL A 220 2.81 -10.03 -5.05
CA VAL A 220 1.65 -10.38 -4.23
C VAL A 220 2.08 -10.75 -2.81
N LEU A 221 3.12 -11.58 -2.67
CA LEU A 221 3.63 -12.00 -1.36
C LEU A 221 4.10 -10.81 -0.52
N LEU A 222 4.90 -9.91 -1.11
CA LEU A 222 5.34 -8.68 -0.46
C LEU A 222 4.18 -7.74 -0.13
N GLY A 223 3.22 -7.59 -1.03
CA GLY A 223 2.03 -6.78 -0.78
C GLY A 223 1.20 -7.27 0.41
N VAL A 224 1.10 -8.60 0.59
CA VAL A 224 0.37 -9.22 1.70
C VAL A 224 1.14 -9.13 3.02
N ILE A 225 2.43 -9.48 3.01
CA ILE A 225 3.23 -9.65 4.23
C ILE A 225 3.85 -8.33 4.68
N SER A 226 4.34 -7.53 3.75
CA SER A 226 5.36 -6.53 4.04
C SER A 226 4.83 -5.13 4.33
N ASN A 227 3.52 -4.92 4.24
CA ASN A 227 2.98 -3.57 4.39
C ASN A 227 2.48 -3.25 5.81
N GLY A 228 2.69 -4.15 6.78
CA GLY A 228 2.14 -4.04 8.15
C GLY A 228 0.60 -4.07 8.22
N LEU A 229 -0.08 -3.93 7.09
CA LEU A 229 -1.53 -3.90 6.95
C LEU A 229 -2.18 -5.13 7.55
N LEU A 230 -1.63 -6.31 7.27
CA LEU A 230 -2.19 -7.55 7.78
C LEU A 230 -2.27 -7.54 9.33
N ILE A 231 -1.26 -7.03 10.04
CA ILE A 231 -1.28 -6.94 11.49
C ILE A 231 -2.15 -5.79 11.97
N THR A 232 -1.98 -4.59 11.43
CA THR A 232 -2.72 -3.40 11.87
C THR A 232 -4.22 -3.62 11.73
N TYR A 233 -4.65 -4.16 10.59
CA TYR A 233 -6.05 -4.44 10.34
C TYR A 233 -6.54 -5.71 11.05
N ALA A 234 -5.69 -6.73 11.26
CA ALA A 234 -6.03 -7.84 12.17
C ALA A 234 -6.22 -7.37 13.61
N GLN A 235 -5.41 -6.42 14.10
CA GLN A 235 -5.57 -5.81 15.41
C GLN A 235 -6.88 -5.02 15.47
N LYS A 236 -7.19 -4.21 14.45
CA LYS A 236 -8.45 -3.45 14.37
C LYS A 236 -9.67 -4.37 14.38
N PHE A 237 -9.66 -5.42 13.56
CA PHE A 237 -10.74 -6.41 13.55
C PHE A 237 -10.87 -7.18 14.87
N PHE A 238 -9.74 -7.55 15.48
CA PHE A 238 -9.72 -8.17 16.80
C PHE A 238 -10.34 -7.25 17.87
N THR A 239 -10.03 -5.95 17.85
CA THR A 239 -10.65 -4.98 18.78
C THR A 239 -12.17 -4.93 18.60
N PHE A 240 -12.68 -4.98 17.35
CA PHE A 240 -14.12 -5.09 17.11
C PHE A 240 -14.72 -6.38 17.69
N LEU A 241 -14.07 -7.53 17.50
CA LEU A 241 -14.52 -8.79 18.10
C LEU A 241 -14.60 -8.71 19.63
N VAL A 242 -13.60 -8.10 20.28
CA VAL A 242 -13.58 -7.90 21.73
C VAL A 242 -14.69 -6.95 22.18
N ALA A 243 -14.87 -5.82 21.49
CA ALA A 243 -15.93 -4.86 21.81
C ALA A 243 -17.32 -5.48 21.66
N GLU A 244 -17.56 -6.22 20.57
CA GLU A 244 -18.82 -6.93 20.32
C GLU A 244 -19.08 -8.02 21.36
N SER A 245 -18.04 -8.74 21.80
CA SER A 245 -18.19 -9.81 22.80
C SER A 245 -18.68 -9.34 24.18
N ARG A 246 -18.57 -8.03 24.48
CA ARG A 246 -18.97 -7.43 25.75
C ARG A 246 -20.40 -6.88 25.76
N LYS A 247 -21.10 -6.93 24.62
CA LYS A 247 -22.44 -6.36 24.50
C LYS A 247 -23.53 -7.29 25.03
N GLY A 248 -24.65 -6.72 25.50
CA GLY A 248 -25.74 -7.46 26.16
C GLY A 248 -26.39 -8.56 25.31
N TYR A 249 -26.44 -8.41 23.99
CA TYR A 249 -27.03 -9.43 23.10
C TYR A 249 -26.28 -10.78 23.17
N VAL A 250 -25.00 -10.77 23.56
CA VAL A 250 -24.20 -11.98 23.76
C VAL A 250 -24.76 -12.79 24.93
N GLN A 251 -25.18 -12.12 26.00
CA GLN A 251 -25.82 -12.76 27.16
C GLN A 251 -27.17 -13.36 26.76
N THR A 252 -27.97 -12.63 25.96
CA THR A 252 -29.23 -13.15 25.42
C THR A 252 -29.01 -14.38 24.54
N ALA A 253 -27.96 -14.38 23.71
CA ALA A 253 -27.59 -15.53 22.88
C ALA A 253 -27.22 -16.77 23.72
N ILE A 254 -26.50 -16.57 24.83
CA ILE A 254 -26.18 -17.65 25.79
C ILE A 254 -27.46 -18.21 26.44
N VAL A 255 -28.39 -17.34 26.84
CA VAL A 255 -29.69 -17.74 27.43
C VAL A 255 -30.54 -18.51 26.41
N LYS A 256 -30.41 -18.23 25.11
CA LYS A 256 -31.04 -18.98 24.01
C LYS A 256 -30.37 -20.33 23.70
N ASN A 257 -29.58 -20.88 24.63
CA ASN A 257 -28.86 -22.16 24.51
C ASN A 257 -27.89 -22.24 23.32
N LEU A 258 -27.32 -21.12 22.88
CA LEU A 258 -26.21 -21.15 21.90
C LEU A 258 -24.90 -21.57 22.57
N GLU A 259 -24.09 -22.34 21.86
CA GLU A 259 -22.79 -22.81 22.34
C GLU A 259 -21.84 -21.63 22.61
N ASN A 260 -21.11 -21.70 23.73
CA ASN A 260 -20.18 -20.66 24.18
C ASN A 260 -18.77 -21.19 24.49
N ARG A 261 -18.43 -22.40 24.00
CA ARG A 261 -17.13 -23.01 24.23
C ARG A 261 -16.16 -22.62 23.11
N TYR A 262 -15.10 -21.90 23.43
CA TYR A 262 -14.11 -21.49 22.43
C TYR A 262 -13.04 -22.53 22.13
N ASN A 263 -13.15 -23.77 22.62
CA ASN A 263 -12.16 -24.82 22.40
C ASN A 263 -12.06 -25.22 20.92
N LEU A 264 -10.85 -25.25 20.37
CA LEU A 264 -10.62 -25.65 18.98
C LEU A 264 -10.89 -27.14 18.81
N ASN A 265 -11.73 -27.50 17.83
CA ASN A 265 -12.05 -28.89 17.45
C ASN A 265 -12.70 -29.76 18.56
N ALA A 266 -13.24 -29.17 19.62
CA ALA A 266 -14.01 -29.90 20.64
C ALA A 266 -15.50 -29.97 20.26
N ALA A 267 -16.24 -30.93 20.83
CA ALA A 267 -17.71 -30.97 20.73
C ALA A 267 -18.29 -29.69 21.39
N GLY A 268 -19.13 -28.95 20.64
CA GLY A 268 -19.64 -27.62 21.02
C GLY A 268 -18.64 -26.47 20.83
N GLY A 269 -17.46 -26.74 20.26
CA GLY A 269 -16.38 -25.77 20.06
C GLY A 269 -16.35 -25.10 18.68
N VAL A 270 -15.41 -24.17 18.50
CA VAL A 270 -15.12 -23.58 17.18
C VAL A 270 -14.14 -24.48 16.42
N SER A 271 -14.59 -25.11 15.34
CA SER A 271 -13.71 -25.95 14.51
C SER A 271 -12.71 -25.10 13.72
N LEU A 272 -11.45 -25.56 13.59
CA LEU A 272 -10.41 -24.87 12.83
C LEU A 272 -10.77 -24.73 11.34
N GLY A 273 -11.44 -25.74 10.76
CA GLY A 273 -11.91 -25.69 9.38
C GLY A 273 -12.86 -24.52 9.13
N ARG A 274 -13.78 -24.23 10.06
CA ARG A 274 -14.67 -23.06 9.96
C ARG A 274 -13.93 -21.73 10.08
N VAL A 275 -12.82 -21.68 10.82
CA VAL A 275 -11.97 -20.48 10.91
C VAL A 275 -11.18 -20.25 9.63
N LEU A 276 -10.72 -21.32 8.97
CA LEU A 276 -9.96 -21.27 7.72
C LEU A 276 -10.84 -21.25 6.45
N ASN A 277 -12.16 -21.40 6.59
CA ASN A 277 -13.05 -21.29 5.45
C ASN A 277 -13.09 -19.85 4.91
N PHE A 278 -13.11 -19.71 3.59
CA PHE A 278 -13.23 -18.41 2.92
C PHE A 278 -14.50 -17.68 3.36
N ARG A 279 -15.63 -18.41 3.43
CA ARG A 279 -16.88 -17.93 4.03
C ARG A 279 -16.97 -18.43 5.48
N LYS A 280 -16.47 -17.63 6.41
CA LYS A 280 -16.50 -17.93 7.85
C LYS A 280 -17.95 -17.91 8.36
N ARG A 281 -18.41 -19.06 8.89
CA ARG A 281 -19.72 -19.25 9.52
C ARG A 281 -19.57 -20.19 10.71
N PHE A 282 -20.27 -19.89 11.80
CA PHE A 282 -20.21 -20.58 13.09
C PHE A 282 -21.63 -20.95 13.57
N PRO A 283 -22.37 -21.79 12.84
CA PRO A 283 -23.76 -22.11 13.16
C PRO A 283 -23.88 -22.69 14.57
N GLY A 284 -24.92 -22.27 15.31
CA GLY A 284 -25.20 -22.75 16.67
C GLY A 284 -24.26 -22.21 17.76
N HIS A 285 -23.36 -21.29 17.45
CA HIS A 285 -22.42 -20.72 18.42
C HIS A 285 -22.64 -19.20 18.55
N VAL A 286 -22.56 -18.70 19.79
CA VAL A 286 -22.61 -17.26 20.11
C VAL A 286 -21.63 -16.42 19.29
N PHE A 287 -20.48 -16.99 18.91
CA PHE A 287 -19.45 -16.33 18.11
C PHE A 287 -19.94 -15.91 16.72
N GLN A 288 -20.97 -16.56 16.16
CA GLN A 288 -21.55 -16.16 14.88
C GLN A 288 -22.06 -14.72 14.92
N HIS A 289 -22.80 -14.36 15.96
CA HIS A 289 -23.38 -13.02 16.10
C HIS A 289 -22.28 -11.97 16.33
N ILE A 290 -21.28 -12.29 17.16
CA ILE A 290 -20.11 -11.45 17.39
C ILE A 290 -19.35 -11.21 16.07
N PHE A 291 -19.06 -12.27 15.33
CA PHE A 291 -18.30 -12.21 14.08
C PHE A 291 -19.04 -11.42 13.01
N ILE A 292 -20.33 -11.68 12.84
CA ILE A 292 -21.21 -10.96 11.93
C ILE A 292 -21.14 -9.45 12.28
N ASN A 293 -21.46 -9.05 13.51
CA ASN A 293 -21.51 -7.63 13.88
C ASN A 293 -20.15 -6.93 13.76
N ALA A 294 -19.07 -7.62 14.13
CA ALA A 294 -17.71 -7.10 13.93
C ALA A 294 -17.36 -6.95 12.44
N ARG A 295 -17.78 -7.90 11.58
CA ARG A 295 -17.57 -7.84 10.12
C ARG A 295 -18.25 -6.62 9.52
N TYR A 296 -19.48 -6.32 9.93
CA TYR A 296 -20.20 -5.15 9.45
C TYR A 296 -19.46 -3.84 9.76
N GLN A 297 -19.01 -3.67 11.00
CA GLN A 297 -18.22 -2.48 11.39
C GLN A 297 -16.90 -2.41 10.63
N TYR A 298 -16.27 -3.56 10.39
CA TYR A 298 -15.02 -3.63 9.66
C TYR A 298 -15.14 -3.24 8.18
N LEU A 299 -16.30 -3.44 7.53
CA LEU A 299 -16.48 -3.07 6.11
C LEU A 299 -16.14 -1.59 5.83
N ALA A 300 -16.43 -0.69 6.77
CA ALA A 300 -16.08 0.72 6.64
C ALA A 300 -14.57 0.97 6.60
N THR A 301 -13.77 0.09 7.20
CA THR A 301 -12.30 0.19 7.26
C THR A 301 -11.62 -0.30 5.98
N ILE A 302 -12.34 -0.98 5.08
CA ILE A 302 -11.80 -1.46 3.80
C ILE A 302 -11.31 -0.29 2.94
N LYS A 303 -11.98 0.86 2.99
CA LYS A 303 -11.56 2.06 2.24
C LYS A 303 -10.18 2.53 2.66
N GLU A 304 -9.95 2.56 3.97
CA GLU A 304 -8.66 2.91 4.56
C GLU A 304 -7.59 1.89 4.17
N GLN A 305 -7.92 0.59 4.28
CA GLN A 305 -7.01 -0.50 3.93
C GLN A 305 -6.60 -0.45 2.45
N ALA A 306 -7.55 -0.15 1.56
CA ALA A 306 -7.33 -0.03 0.13
C ALA A 306 -6.35 1.10 -0.22
N SER A 307 -6.49 2.27 0.42
CA SER A 307 -5.59 3.41 0.19
C SER A 307 -4.14 3.07 0.54
N PHE A 308 -3.92 2.45 1.71
CA PHE A 308 -2.58 2.02 2.11
C PHE A 308 -2.04 0.88 1.25
N LEU A 309 -2.91 -0.02 0.81
CA LEU A 309 -2.50 -1.11 -0.08
C LEU A 309 -2.03 -0.57 -1.43
N ILE A 310 -2.80 0.33 -2.05
CA ILE A 310 -2.43 0.97 -3.32
C ILE A 310 -1.09 1.68 -3.17
N THR A 311 -0.93 2.47 -2.10
CA THR A 311 0.32 3.17 -1.80
C THR A 311 1.50 2.20 -1.64
N GLY A 312 1.30 1.11 -0.90
CA GLY A 312 2.32 0.08 -0.71
C GLY A 312 2.71 -0.61 -2.01
N LEU A 313 1.74 -0.97 -2.86
CA LEU A 313 2.02 -1.59 -4.16
C LEU A 313 2.81 -0.65 -5.08
N VAL A 314 2.47 0.64 -5.12
CA VAL A 314 3.23 1.65 -5.88
C VAL A 314 4.69 1.69 -5.42
N ILE A 315 4.94 1.72 -4.11
CA ILE A 315 6.30 1.73 -3.53
C ILE A 315 7.05 0.44 -3.85
N ILE A 316 6.40 -0.72 -3.71
CA ILE A 316 7.01 -2.03 -3.99
C ILE A 316 7.41 -2.11 -5.47
N GLU A 317 6.51 -1.76 -6.39
CA GLU A 317 6.78 -1.78 -7.83
C GLU A 317 7.94 -0.85 -8.20
N MET A 318 7.98 0.36 -7.64
CA MET A 318 9.09 1.29 -7.87
C MET A 318 10.42 0.77 -7.32
N ALA A 319 10.43 0.18 -6.13
CA ALA A 319 11.65 -0.32 -5.49
C ALA A 319 12.24 -1.54 -6.22
N LEU A 320 11.37 -2.48 -6.61
CA LEU A 320 11.75 -3.70 -7.33
C LEU A 320 12.18 -3.42 -8.77
N ASN A 321 11.82 -2.26 -9.35
CA ASN A 321 12.28 -1.84 -10.67
C ASN A 321 11.90 -2.84 -11.78
N ILE A 322 10.70 -3.42 -11.67
CA ILE A 322 10.21 -4.44 -12.60
C ILE A 322 9.81 -3.74 -13.90
N GLN A 323 10.46 -4.11 -15.01
CA GLN A 323 10.18 -3.52 -16.31
C GLN A 323 8.77 -3.92 -16.79
N GLY A 324 8.08 -3.00 -17.47
CA GLY A 324 6.73 -3.25 -17.97
C GLY A 324 5.62 -3.16 -16.90
N HIS A 325 5.93 -2.68 -15.69
CA HIS A 325 4.94 -2.36 -14.67
C HIS A 325 4.59 -0.87 -14.63
N LEU A 326 3.36 -0.58 -14.21
CA LEU A 326 2.78 0.76 -14.26
C LEU A 326 3.58 1.77 -13.43
N CYS A 327 3.99 1.42 -12.21
CA CYS A 327 4.67 2.37 -11.33
C CYS A 327 6.16 2.54 -11.66
N TYR A 328 6.78 1.55 -12.31
CA TYR A 328 8.11 1.72 -12.88
C TYR A 328 8.08 2.71 -14.05
N GLU A 329 7.12 2.55 -14.96
CA GLU A 329 6.89 3.50 -16.05
C GLU A 329 6.56 4.90 -15.51
N LEU A 330 5.76 5.02 -14.45
CA LEU A 330 5.53 6.29 -13.78
C LEU A 330 6.84 6.97 -13.36
N MET A 331 7.72 6.26 -12.66
CA MET A 331 9.01 6.79 -12.20
C MET A 331 9.90 7.20 -13.38
N GLN A 332 9.97 6.37 -14.42
CA GLN A 332 10.74 6.65 -15.62
C GLN A 332 10.23 7.91 -16.35
N ASN A 333 8.90 8.05 -16.49
CA ASN A 333 8.29 9.20 -17.15
C ASN A 333 8.41 10.48 -16.30
N ILE A 334 8.46 10.38 -14.97
CA ILE A 334 8.81 11.51 -14.08
C ILE A 334 10.25 11.96 -14.36
N LEU A 335 11.20 11.02 -14.39
CA LEU A 335 12.62 11.32 -14.63
C LEU A 335 12.82 12.03 -15.98
N TYR A 336 12.14 11.55 -17.02
CA TYR A 336 12.20 12.14 -18.35
C TYR A 336 11.23 13.30 -18.57
N ARG A 337 10.58 13.81 -17.52
CA ARG A 337 9.64 14.93 -17.56
C ARG A 337 8.52 14.76 -18.59
N GLN A 338 8.00 13.55 -18.80
CA GLN A 338 6.83 13.27 -19.67
C GLN A 338 5.55 13.38 -18.84
N TYR A 339 5.20 14.61 -18.45
CA TYR A 339 4.12 14.84 -17.48
C TYR A 339 2.73 14.45 -18.01
N ASP A 340 2.52 14.43 -19.32
CA ASP A 340 1.28 13.92 -19.93
C ASP A 340 1.04 12.44 -19.59
N ILE A 341 2.06 11.59 -19.72
CA ILE A 341 2.00 10.17 -19.34
C ILE A 341 1.86 10.01 -17.81
N VAL A 342 2.64 10.77 -17.04
CA VAL A 342 2.59 10.75 -15.57
C VAL A 342 1.18 11.08 -15.06
N LEU A 343 0.58 12.15 -15.56
CA LEU A 343 -0.77 12.57 -15.19
C LEU A 343 -1.82 11.53 -15.59
N THR A 344 -1.64 10.86 -16.73
CA THR A 344 -2.53 9.76 -17.17
C THR A 344 -2.47 8.58 -16.21
N ILE A 345 -1.28 8.18 -15.76
CA ILE A 345 -1.10 7.09 -14.79
C ILE A 345 -1.72 7.48 -13.43
N ILE A 346 -1.48 8.71 -12.96
CA ILE A 346 -2.04 9.22 -11.69
C ILE A 346 -3.57 9.27 -11.76
N LEU A 347 -4.14 9.75 -12.86
CA LEU A 347 -5.59 9.74 -13.10
C LEU A 347 -6.13 8.32 -13.03
N GLY A 348 -5.45 7.36 -13.67
CA GLY A 348 -5.77 5.95 -13.54
C GLY A 348 -5.85 5.55 -12.08
N ILE A 349 -4.74 5.69 -11.32
CA ILE A 349 -4.67 5.32 -9.89
C ILE A 349 -5.83 5.93 -9.08
N PHE A 350 -6.15 7.20 -9.33
CA PHE A 350 -7.30 7.87 -8.73
C PHE A 350 -8.63 7.15 -9.04
N LEU A 351 -8.86 6.74 -10.28
CA LEU A 351 -10.05 5.98 -10.67
C LEU A 351 -10.13 4.63 -9.95
N VAL A 352 -9.01 3.94 -9.71
CA VAL A 352 -9.00 2.69 -8.93
C VAL A 352 -9.31 2.94 -7.45
N VAL A 353 -8.76 3.99 -6.85
CA VAL A 353 -9.10 4.40 -5.47
C VAL A 353 -10.61 4.68 -5.38
N LYS A 354 -11.15 5.49 -6.30
CA LYS A 354 -12.58 5.83 -6.32
C LYS A 354 -13.49 4.64 -6.61
N GLY A 355 -13.10 3.78 -7.55
CA GLY A 355 -13.80 2.54 -7.83
C GLY A 355 -13.90 1.64 -6.60
N THR A 356 -12.82 1.58 -5.80
CA THR A 356 -12.80 0.82 -4.55
C THR A 356 -13.70 1.45 -3.48
N GLU A 357 -13.67 2.78 -3.32
CA GLU A 357 -14.56 3.48 -2.39
C GLU A 357 -16.04 3.22 -2.71
N LEU A 358 -16.39 3.31 -3.99
CA LEU A 358 -17.74 3.06 -4.49
C LEU A 358 -18.16 1.60 -4.24
N ALA A 359 -17.27 0.64 -4.54
CA ALA A 359 -17.52 -0.78 -4.31
C ALA A 359 -17.70 -1.10 -2.82
N SER A 360 -16.89 -0.50 -1.94
CA SER A 360 -16.99 -0.64 -0.49
C SER A 360 -18.29 -0.04 0.05
N ASP A 361 -18.69 1.15 -0.40
CA ASP A 361 -19.99 1.75 -0.03
C ASP A 361 -21.17 0.90 -0.49
N TYR A 362 -21.09 0.36 -1.71
CA TYR A 362 -22.12 -0.51 -2.26
C TYR A 362 -22.23 -1.81 -1.48
N TRP A 363 -21.11 -2.43 -1.13
CA TRP A 363 -21.08 -3.62 -0.29
C TRP A 363 -21.65 -3.34 1.10
N GLN A 364 -21.24 -2.25 1.75
CA GLN A 364 -21.78 -1.87 3.05
C GLN A 364 -23.30 -1.67 3.02
N TYR A 365 -23.83 -1.10 1.94
CA TYR A 365 -25.27 -0.93 1.77
C TYR A 365 -26.02 -2.25 1.57
N LEU A 366 -25.50 -3.15 0.74
CA LEU A 366 -26.09 -4.49 0.58
C LEU A 366 -26.10 -5.25 1.90
N GLU A 367 -25.03 -5.12 2.67
CA GLU A 367 -24.91 -5.79 3.96
C GLU A 367 -25.87 -5.16 4.98
N ALA A 368 -25.96 -3.83 5.07
CA ALA A 368 -26.92 -3.14 5.95
C ALA A 368 -28.37 -3.60 5.69
N ARG A 369 -28.77 -3.73 4.42
CA ARG A 369 -30.10 -4.27 4.07
C ARG A 369 -30.32 -5.71 4.56
N ARG A 370 -29.28 -6.56 4.54
CA ARG A 370 -29.37 -7.91 5.09
C ARG A 370 -29.52 -7.88 6.60
N TYR A 371 -28.75 -7.02 7.28
CA TYR A 371 -28.85 -6.82 8.72
C TYR A 371 -30.24 -6.37 9.16
N ASP A 372 -30.80 -5.37 8.48
CA ASP A 372 -32.13 -4.84 8.82
C ASP A 372 -33.22 -5.91 8.61
N ASN A 373 -33.08 -6.74 7.57
CA ASN A 373 -34.02 -7.82 7.28
C ASN A 373 -33.88 -9.02 8.24
N GLU A 374 -32.65 -9.35 8.69
CA GLU A 374 -32.39 -10.45 9.63
C GLU A 374 -32.62 -10.03 11.10
N GLY A 375 -32.54 -8.74 11.42
CA GLY A 375 -32.75 -8.18 12.77
C GLY A 375 -34.21 -7.95 13.16
N MET A 376 -35.15 -8.08 12.21
CA MET A 376 -36.60 -8.04 12.45
C MET A 376 -37.26 -9.43 12.49
N GLY A 377 -36.46 -10.51 12.50
CA GLY A 377 -36.91 -11.90 12.52
C GLY A 377 -36.94 -12.53 13.90
#